data_AF-A0A845WA98-F1
#
_entry.id   AF-A0A845WA98-F1
#
_cell.length_a   1.000
_cell.length_b   1.000
_cell.length_c   1.000
_cell.angle_alpha   90.00
_cell.angle_beta   90.00
_cell.angle_gamma   90.00
#
_symmetry.space_group_name_H-M   'P 1'
#
loop_
_entity.id
_entity.type
_entity.pdbx_description
1 polymer ?
#
loop_
_entity_poly.entity_id
_entity_poly.type
_entity_poly.pdbx_seq_one_letter_code
_entity_poly.pdbx_strand_id
1 'polypeptide(L)'
;MPILCSLFPIPYSLLINVVKQNTIQSGFILTAVGSLKQANLRFANQNTNQLLIEKFEIVSLVGTLSIHSVHLHISLADKNGNVIGGHLAEDCIIYTTAEIVIGTSEEFSFLRTLDQKTGYKELEVRHKNVV
;
A
#
# COMPACT_ATOMS: atom_id res chain seq x y z
N MET A 1 0.09 -2.37 -18.34
CA MET A 1 0.06 -0.88 -18.42
C MET A 1 -0.01 -0.28 -17.01
N PRO A 2 0.63 0.87 -16.72
CA PRO A 2 0.50 1.52 -15.41
C PRO A 2 -0.91 2.11 -15.22
N ILE A 3 -1.47 1.99 -14.02
CA ILE A 3 -2.72 2.62 -13.61
C ILE A 3 -2.36 3.87 -12.79
N LEU A 4 -2.73 5.05 -13.31
CA LEU A 4 -2.59 6.30 -12.57
C LEU A 4 -3.83 6.51 -11.70
N CYS A 5 -3.61 6.78 -10.42
CA CYS A 5 -4.66 7.09 -9.46
C CYS A 5 -4.35 8.45 -8.83
N SER A 6 -5.01 9.52 -9.27
CA SER A 6 -5.00 10.81 -8.57
C SER A 6 -6.15 10.85 -7.58
N LEU A 7 -5.85 10.99 -6.30
CA LEU A 7 -6.84 10.83 -5.24
C LEU A 7 -7.15 12.15 -4.54
N PHE A 8 -8.44 12.47 -4.48
CA PHE A 8 -9.02 13.51 -3.66
C PHE A 8 -10.29 12.96 -2.97
N PRO A 9 -10.52 13.33 -1.71
CA PRO A 9 -10.10 12.59 -0.52
C PRO A 9 -10.88 11.27 -0.33
N ILE A 10 -10.20 10.11 -0.27
CA ILE A 10 -10.85 8.82 -0.01
C ILE A 10 -9.92 7.93 0.86
N PRO A 11 -10.44 7.19 1.87
CA PRO A 11 -9.63 6.39 2.81
C PRO A 11 -8.92 5.19 2.19
N TYR A 12 -7.97 4.61 2.94
CA TYR A 12 -7.15 3.41 2.67
C TYR A 12 -7.87 2.26 1.94
N SER A 13 -9.16 2.05 2.18
CA SER A 13 -9.99 1.06 1.46
C SER A 13 -9.96 1.25 -0.06
N LEU A 14 -9.54 2.42 -0.54
CA LEU A 14 -9.46 2.73 -1.95
C LEU A 14 -8.43 1.92 -2.72
N LEU A 15 -7.20 1.70 -2.23
CA LEU A 15 -6.22 0.91 -3.00
C LEU A 15 -6.71 -0.54 -3.15
N ILE A 16 -7.32 -1.08 -2.10
CA ILE A 16 -8.00 -2.38 -2.16
C ILE A 16 -9.15 -2.35 -3.18
N ASN A 17 -9.94 -1.28 -3.20
CA ASN A 17 -11.04 -1.13 -4.17
C ASN A 17 -10.54 -1.01 -5.60
N VAL A 18 -9.51 -0.20 -5.86
CA VAL A 18 -8.87 -0.05 -7.18
C VAL A 18 -8.36 -1.40 -7.67
N VAL A 19 -7.68 -2.14 -6.80
CA VAL A 19 -7.17 -3.49 -7.10
C VAL A 19 -8.30 -4.45 -7.44
N LYS A 20 -9.39 -4.44 -6.68
CA LYS A 20 -10.55 -5.31 -6.93
C LYS A 20 -11.31 -4.91 -8.20
N GLN A 21 -11.60 -3.63 -8.39
CA GLN A 21 -12.34 -3.09 -9.54
C GLN A 21 -11.61 -3.32 -10.86
N ASN A 22 -10.28 -3.18 -10.85
CA ASN A 22 -9.45 -3.42 -12.04
C ASN A 22 -8.95 -4.88 -12.10
N THR A 23 -9.40 -5.76 -11.21
CA THR A 23 -9.03 -7.18 -11.15
C THR A 23 -7.51 -7.42 -11.18
N ILE A 24 -6.74 -6.57 -10.48
CA ILE A 24 -5.28 -6.60 -10.53
C ILE A 24 -4.76 -7.88 -9.87
N GLN A 25 -4.19 -8.78 -10.67
CA GLN A 25 -3.62 -10.05 -10.21
C GLN A 25 -2.20 -9.90 -9.66
N SER A 26 -1.44 -8.95 -10.18
CA SER A 26 -0.09 -8.60 -9.74
C SER A 26 0.14 -7.12 -9.98
N GLY A 27 0.28 -6.37 -8.89
CA GLY A 27 0.53 -4.95 -8.91
C GLY A 27 1.57 -4.55 -7.88
N PHE A 28 2.22 -3.43 -8.12
CA PHE A 28 3.21 -2.87 -7.22
C PHE A 28 3.20 -1.34 -7.33
N ILE A 29 3.52 -0.67 -6.23
CA ILE A 29 3.62 0.79 -6.24
C ILE A 29 4.88 1.19 -7.01
N LEU A 30 4.71 1.98 -8.06
CA LEU A 30 5.81 2.58 -8.81
C LEU A 30 6.27 3.89 -8.18
N THR A 31 5.30 4.71 -7.78
CA THR A 31 5.54 5.94 -7.02
C THR A 31 4.26 6.37 -6.29
N ALA A 32 4.44 7.10 -5.20
CA ALA A 32 3.37 7.85 -4.56
C ALA A 32 3.91 9.15 -3.98
N VAL A 33 3.19 10.25 -4.22
CA VAL A 33 3.46 11.56 -3.63
C VAL A 33 2.14 12.12 -3.13
N GLY A 34 2.13 12.79 -1.99
CA GLY A 34 0.91 13.34 -1.44
C GLY A 34 1.03 13.70 0.03
N SER A 35 -0.09 13.83 0.71
CA SER A 35 -0.12 14.18 2.13
C SER A 35 -1.25 13.52 2.87
N LEU A 36 -1.03 13.27 4.16
CA LEU A 36 -2.02 12.74 5.10
C LEU A 36 -2.26 13.76 6.22
N LYS A 37 -3.50 13.81 6.74
CA LYS A 37 -3.84 14.51 8.00
C LYS A 37 -4.06 13.54 9.16
N GLN A 38 -4.02 12.24 8.87
CA GLN A 38 -4.10 11.15 9.82
C GLN A 38 -3.38 9.93 9.22
N ALA A 39 -2.52 9.29 9.99
CA ALA A 39 -1.84 8.06 9.62
C ALA A 39 -2.06 6.99 10.69
N ASN A 40 -2.29 5.75 10.28
CA ASN A 40 -2.42 4.60 11.16
C ASN A 40 -1.38 3.56 10.75
N LEU A 41 -0.35 3.37 11.57
CA LEU A 41 0.83 2.61 11.21
C LEU A 41 1.08 1.48 12.20
N ARG A 42 1.38 0.28 11.71
CA ARG A 42 1.94 -0.78 12.55
C ARG A 42 3.45 -0.72 12.49
N PHE A 43 4.08 -0.42 13.62
CA PHE A 43 5.53 -0.37 13.72
C PHE A 43 6.16 -1.75 13.83
N ALA A 44 7.48 -1.81 13.63
CA ALA A 44 8.24 -3.05 13.65
C ALA A 44 8.05 -3.79 14.98
N ASN A 45 7.76 -5.09 14.88
CA ASN A 45 7.52 -5.98 16.02
C ASN A 45 6.38 -5.53 16.96
N GLN A 46 5.41 -4.77 16.45
CA GLN A 46 4.22 -4.38 17.19
C GLN A 46 2.99 -5.14 16.70
N ASN A 47 2.13 -5.55 17.65
CA ASN A 47 0.88 -6.23 17.36
C ASN A 47 -0.29 -5.26 17.18
N THR A 48 -0.12 -4.01 17.60
CA THR A 48 -1.11 -2.93 17.51
C THR A 48 -0.65 -1.84 16.57
N ASN A 49 -1.61 -1.17 15.95
CA ASN A 49 -1.35 0.00 15.14
C ASN A 49 -1.26 1.25 16.04
N GLN A 50 -0.52 2.25 15.59
CA GLN A 50 -0.44 3.56 16.21
C GLN A 50 -1.13 4.57 15.30
N LEU A 51 -2.17 5.22 15.85
CA LEU A 51 -2.86 6.31 15.20
C LEU A 51 -2.15 7.63 15.48
N LEU A 52 -1.87 8.37 14.42
CA LEU A 52 -1.15 9.64 14.43
C LEU A 52 -2.03 10.70 13.76
N ILE A 53 -2.47 11.68 14.55
CA ILE A 53 -3.34 12.76 14.08
C ILE A 53 -2.47 14.01 13.90
N GLU A 54 -1.79 14.06 12.76
CA GLU A 54 -0.91 15.17 12.39
C GLU A 54 -0.83 15.27 10.85
N LYS A 55 -0.29 16.38 10.35
CA LYS A 55 -0.07 16.56 8.91
C LYS A 55 1.27 15.97 8.52
N PHE A 56 1.26 15.11 7.51
CA PHE A 56 2.45 14.45 6.98
C PHE A 56 2.51 14.57 5.46
N GLU A 57 3.72 14.68 4.93
CA GLU A 57 3.99 14.43 3.52
C GLU A 57 4.32 12.95 3.30
N ILE A 58 3.72 12.34 2.26
CA ILE A 58 4.05 11.00 1.79
C ILE A 58 5.35 11.11 0.99
N VAL A 59 6.44 10.67 1.60
CA VAL A 59 7.77 10.70 0.97
C VAL A 59 8.17 9.35 0.38
N SER A 60 7.47 8.27 0.74
CA SER A 60 7.59 6.97 0.11
C SER A 60 6.35 6.12 0.40
N LEU A 61 5.85 5.41 -0.60
CA LEU A 61 4.89 4.30 -0.46
C LEU A 61 5.41 3.14 -1.30
N VAL A 62 5.55 1.97 -0.68
CA VAL A 62 6.06 0.78 -1.35
C VAL A 62 5.20 -0.41 -1.02
N GLY A 63 5.11 -1.35 -1.94
CA GLY A 63 4.51 -2.64 -1.66
C GLY A 63 3.86 -3.31 -2.86
N THR A 64 3.23 -4.42 -2.56
CA THR A 64 2.62 -5.34 -3.53
C THR A 64 1.11 -5.41 -3.33
N LEU A 65 0.40 -5.49 -4.45
CA LEU A 65 -1.04 -5.37 -4.55
C LEU A 65 -1.57 -6.52 -5.40
N SER A 66 -2.59 -7.21 -4.94
CA SER A 66 -3.40 -8.11 -5.77
C SER A 66 -4.80 -8.27 -5.21
N ILE A 67 -5.71 -8.83 -5.99
CA ILE A 67 -7.05 -9.17 -5.52
C ILE A 67 -7.06 -10.03 -4.25
N HIS A 68 -5.96 -10.74 -3.97
CA HIS A 68 -5.82 -11.60 -2.81
C HIS A 68 -5.33 -10.84 -1.56
N SER A 69 -4.52 -9.79 -1.73
CA SER A 69 -4.00 -9.01 -0.61
C SER A 69 -3.36 -7.71 -1.05
N VAL A 70 -3.30 -6.76 -0.12
CA VAL A 70 -2.48 -5.55 -0.23
C VAL A 70 -1.49 -5.55 0.93
N HIS A 71 -0.21 -5.33 0.64
CA HIS A 71 0.83 -5.19 1.65
C HIS A 71 1.66 -3.97 1.32
N LEU A 72 1.45 -2.90 2.10
CA LEU A 72 2.05 -1.59 1.86
C LEU A 72 2.83 -1.13 3.09
N HIS A 73 4.00 -0.55 2.85
CA HIS A 73 4.78 0.19 3.83
C HIS A 73 4.87 1.64 3.35
N ILE A 74 4.87 2.58 4.30
CA ILE A 74 4.89 4.01 4.01
C ILE A 74 5.96 4.70 4.86
N SER A 75 6.54 5.76 4.32
CA SER A 75 7.35 6.74 5.05
C SER A 75 6.70 8.10 4.94
N LEU A 76 6.59 8.78 6.08
CA LEU A 76 5.88 10.03 6.26
C LEU A 76 6.81 11.05 6.90
N ALA A 77 6.93 12.24 6.31
CA ALA A 77 7.68 13.34 6.88
C ALA A 77 6.75 14.31 7.63
N ASP A 78 7.09 14.65 8.87
CA ASP A 78 6.38 15.66 9.66
C ASP A 78 6.75 17.10 9.23
N LYS A 79 6.16 18.10 9.90
CA LYS A 79 6.44 19.52 9.66
C LYS A 79 7.90 19.95 9.89
N ASN A 80 8.68 19.15 10.62
CA ASN A 80 10.10 19.40 10.90
C ASN A 80 11.01 18.58 9.96
N GLY A 81 10.44 17.76 9.07
CA GLY A 81 11.18 16.86 8.20
C GLY A 81 11.59 15.55 8.86
N ASN A 82 11.15 15.25 10.09
CA ASN A 82 11.41 13.95 10.70
C ASN A 82 10.59 12.88 9.99
N VAL A 83 11.23 11.76 9.65
CA VAL A 83 10.57 10.66 8.96
C VAL A 83 10.17 9.58 9.95
N ILE A 84 8.89 9.23 9.90
CA ILE A 84 8.34 8.04 10.55
C ILE A 84 7.87 7.06 9.48
N GLY A 85 7.87 5.77 9.79
CA GLY A 85 7.44 4.77 8.82
C GLY A 85 7.00 3.47 9.46
N GLY A 86 6.25 2.69 8.70
CA GLY A 86 5.71 1.43 9.16
C GLY A 86 4.84 0.75 8.12
N HIS A 87 4.21 -0.34 8.54
CA HIS A 87 3.18 -1.00 7.76
C HIS A 87 1.91 -0.14 7.76
N LEU A 88 1.42 0.19 6.56
CA LEU A 88 0.24 1.04 6.38
C LEU A 88 -1.02 0.26 6.75
N ALA A 89 -1.79 0.77 7.69
CA ALA A 89 -3.08 0.20 8.10
C ALA A 89 -4.27 1.04 7.59
N GLU A 90 -5.48 0.54 7.85
CA GLU A 90 -6.73 1.28 7.60
C GLU A 90 -6.78 2.60 8.38
N ASP A 91 -7.71 3.48 8.05
CA ASP A 91 -7.88 4.79 8.72
C ASP A 91 -6.74 5.81 8.50
N CYS A 92 -5.99 5.68 7.40
CA CYS A 92 -5.17 6.78 6.88
C CYS A 92 -6.03 7.74 6.05
N ILE A 93 -5.92 9.04 6.30
CA ILE A 93 -6.77 10.07 5.68
C ILE A 93 -5.90 11.08 4.93
N ILE A 94 -6.13 11.19 3.62
CA ILE A 94 -5.49 12.18 2.74
C ILE A 94 -5.78 13.60 3.24
N TYR A 95 -4.76 14.46 3.22
CA TYR A 95 -4.90 15.88 3.55
C TYR A 95 -5.21 16.71 2.31
N THR A 96 -4.27 16.84 1.38
CA THR A 96 -4.47 17.57 0.12
C THR A 96 -4.75 16.62 -1.03
N THR A 97 -3.78 15.79 -1.38
CA THR A 97 -3.86 14.82 -2.48
C THR A 97 -3.02 13.59 -2.19
N ALA A 98 -3.24 12.52 -2.95
CA ALA A 98 -2.29 11.44 -3.13
C ALA A 98 -2.26 11.04 -4.61
N GLU A 99 -1.12 11.22 -5.25
CA GLU A 99 -0.83 10.84 -6.62
C GLU A 99 -0.10 9.50 -6.58
N ILE A 100 -0.78 8.42 -6.97
CA ILE A 100 -0.25 7.07 -6.88
C ILE A 100 -0.20 6.45 -8.27
N VAL A 101 0.96 5.90 -8.63
CA VAL A 101 1.15 5.13 -9.86
C VAL A 101 1.32 3.66 -9.49
N ILE A 102 0.46 2.81 -10.04
CA ILE A 102 0.50 1.36 -9.84
C ILE A 102 1.02 0.71 -11.12
N GLY A 103 2.14 0.00 -11.03
CA GLY A 103 2.59 -0.92 -12.05
C GLY A 103 1.84 -2.24 -11.96
N THR A 104 1.55 -2.86 -13.09
CA THR A 104 0.89 -4.18 -13.16
C THR A 104 1.65 -5.11 -14.08
N SER A 105 1.59 -6.42 -13.81
CA SER A 105 2.15 -7.44 -14.70
C SER A 105 1.07 -8.34 -15.31
N GLU A 106 1.18 -8.55 -16.61
CA GLU A 106 0.34 -9.49 -17.36
C GLU A 106 0.89 -10.91 -17.29
N GLU A 107 2.16 -11.08 -16.93
CA GLU A 107 2.85 -12.38 -16.87
C GLU A 107 2.71 -13.07 -15.52
N PHE A 108 2.50 -12.31 -14.45
CA PHE A 108 2.51 -12.86 -13.08
C PHE A 108 1.16 -12.71 -12.36
N SER A 109 0.96 -13.55 -11.35
CA SER A 109 -0.07 -13.44 -10.33
C SER A 109 0.57 -13.48 -8.94
N PHE A 110 0.13 -12.60 -8.05
CA PHE A 110 0.60 -12.51 -6.67
C PHE A 110 -0.44 -13.12 -5.73
N LEU A 111 -0.10 -14.25 -5.13
CA LEU A 111 -0.92 -14.93 -4.12
C LEU A 111 -0.32 -14.73 -2.73
N ARG A 112 -1.07 -15.18 -1.72
CA ARG A 112 -0.62 -15.20 -0.33
C ARG A 112 -0.80 -16.59 0.25
N THR A 113 0.32 -17.27 0.46
CA THR A 113 0.35 -18.66 0.93
C THR A 113 0.97 -18.71 2.31
N LEU A 114 0.39 -19.53 3.20
CA LEU A 114 0.89 -19.67 4.57
C LEU A 114 2.31 -20.25 4.55
N ASP A 115 3.26 -19.50 5.07
CA ASP A 115 4.61 -19.98 5.35
C ASP A 115 4.66 -20.54 6.77
N GLN A 116 5.04 -21.81 6.91
CA GLN A 116 5.14 -22.48 8.21
C GLN A 116 6.25 -21.90 9.09
N LYS A 117 7.29 -21.29 8.51
CA LYS A 117 8.41 -20.71 9.27
C LYS A 117 8.05 -19.37 9.88
N THR A 118 7.31 -18.53 9.16
CA THR A 118 6.94 -17.19 9.63
C THR A 118 5.58 -17.18 10.34
N GLY A 119 4.72 -18.15 10.03
CA GLY A 119 3.33 -18.19 10.51
C GLY A 119 2.41 -17.20 9.79
N TYR A 120 2.91 -16.47 8.79
CA TYR A 120 2.15 -15.48 8.03
C TYR A 120 1.86 -15.96 6.60
N LYS A 121 0.91 -15.31 5.95
CA LYS A 121 0.68 -15.53 4.51
C LYS A 121 1.65 -14.66 3.72
N GLU A 122 2.71 -15.28 3.22
CA GLU A 122 3.78 -14.61 2.48
C GLU A 122 3.46 -14.50 0.99
N LEU A 123 4.17 -13.60 0.30
CA LEU A 123 4.02 -13.41 -1.14
C LEU A 123 4.44 -14.67 -1.89
N GLU A 124 3.53 -15.21 -2.70
CA GLU A 124 3.84 -16.24 -3.69
C GLU A 124 3.65 -15.66 -5.09
N VAL A 125 4.70 -15.69 -5.91
CA VAL A 125 4.66 -15.23 -7.31
C VAL A 125 4.52 -16.44 -8.22
N ARG A 126 3.47 -16.45 -9.05
CA ARG A 126 3.26 -17.47 -10.09
C ARG A 126 3.26 -16.85 -11.46
N HIS A 127 3.81 -17.54 -12.45
CA HIS A 127 3.53 -17.22 -13.84
C HIS A 127 2.05 -17.53 -14.16
N LYS A 128 1.41 -16.62 -14.88
CA LYS A 128 0.17 -16.90 -15.59
C LYS A 128 0.57 -17.78 -16.76
N ASN A 129 0.16 -19.04 -16.75
CA ASN A 129 0.39 -19.93 -17.88
C ASN A 129 -0.21 -19.27 -19.12
N VAL A 130 0.64 -18.90 -20.08
CA VAL A 130 0.20 -18.54 -21.42
C VAL A 130 -0.24 -19.86 -22.06
N VAL A 131 -1.55 -20.07 -22.14
CA VAL A 131 -2.13 -21.12 -22.99
C VAL A 131 -2.14 -20.60 -24.42
#